data_AF-A0A662KA55-F1
#
_entry.id   AF-A0A662KA55-F1
#
_cell.length_a   1.000
_cell.length_b   1.000
_cell.length_c   1.000
_cell.angle_alpha   90.00
_cell.angle_beta   90.00
_cell.angle_gamma   90.00
#
_symmetry.space_group_name_H-M   'P 1'
#
loop_
_entity.id
_entity.type
_entity.pdbx_description
1 polymer ?
#
loop_
_entity_poly.entity_id
_entity_poly.type
_entity_poly.pdbx_seq_one_letter_code
_entity_poly.pdbx_strand_id
1 'polypeptide(L)'
;MRVVKLWDERSNFPLIPELVALAHSFKDKVGIVNARYGKRMVSSAVPLNMKEISKDLFVEIVDYDIPNNTMLYIGKIEPHEIVALDWIVMRAREDVNFMIHLVKEISISIDPFEEAKEVLGSIKSEGLFYED
;
A
#
# COMPACT_ATOMS: atom_id res chain seq x y z
N MET A 1 -2.55 -11.20 10.77
CA MET A 1 -1.15 -10.75 10.61
C MET A 1 -0.64 -10.21 11.95
N ARG A 2 0.64 -10.44 12.30
CA ARG A 2 1.29 -9.79 13.47
C ARG A 2 1.94 -8.50 13.03
N VAL A 3 1.81 -7.44 13.82
CA VAL A 3 2.46 -6.16 13.56
C VAL A 3 3.44 -5.82 14.68
N VAL A 4 4.64 -5.40 14.33
CA VAL A 4 5.69 -5.00 15.27
C VAL A 4 6.09 -3.57 14.98
N LYS A 5 5.79 -2.66 15.91
CA LYS A 5 6.25 -1.27 15.87
C LYS A 5 7.72 -1.23 16.27
N LEU A 6 8.57 -0.78 15.35
CA LEU A 6 10.00 -0.56 15.59
C LEU A 6 10.26 0.80 16.25
N TRP A 7 9.49 1.81 15.88
CA TRP A 7 9.64 3.17 16.39
C TRP A 7 8.32 3.94 16.36
N ASP A 8 8.12 4.82 17.35
CA ASP A 8 6.90 5.63 17.51
C ASP A 8 7.12 7.08 17.06
N GLU A 9 7.41 7.27 15.77
CA GLU A 9 7.63 8.58 15.15
C GLU A 9 6.80 8.73 13.88
N ARG A 10 6.62 9.99 13.44
CA ARG A 10 6.00 10.29 12.14
C ARG A 10 7.00 10.01 11.03
N SER A 11 6.52 9.60 9.86
CA SER A 11 7.41 9.47 8.70
C SER A 11 7.96 10.84 8.28
N ASN A 12 9.26 10.86 7.98
CA ASN A 12 9.95 12.04 7.46
C ASN A 12 10.11 12.01 5.93
N PHE A 13 9.31 11.18 5.24
CA PHE A 13 9.36 11.08 3.79
C PHE A 13 9.00 12.43 3.14
N PRO A 14 9.91 13.02 2.33
CA PRO A 14 9.74 14.40 1.86
C PRO A 14 8.56 14.57 0.91
N LEU A 15 8.12 13.49 0.23
CA LEU A 15 7.02 13.55 -0.74
C LEU A 15 5.64 13.26 -0.15
N ILE A 16 5.49 13.21 1.18
CA ILE A 16 4.18 13.08 1.82
C ILE A 16 3.19 14.18 1.35
N PRO A 17 3.56 15.47 1.23
CA PRO A 17 2.65 16.49 0.73
C PRO A 17 2.09 16.18 -0.67
N GLU A 18 2.94 15.66 -1.56
CA GLU A 18 2.60 15.26 -2.92
C GLU A 18 1.72 14.02 -2.93
N LEU A 19 1.97 13.05 -2.04
CA LEU A 19 1.10 11.89 -1.86
C LEU A 19 -0.30 12.27 -1.39
N VAL A 20 -0.40 13.23 -0.46
CA VAL A 20 -1.69 13.76 0.00
C VAL A 20 -2.42 14.45 -1.15
N ALA A 21 -1.73 15.29 -1.92
CA ALA A 21 -2.32 15.97 -3.07
C ALA A 21 -2.79 14.97 -4.14
N LEU A 22 -1.97 13.95 -4.41
CA LEU A 22 -2.31 12.85 -5.32
C LEU A 22 -3.53 12.08 -4.81
N ALA A 23 -3.59 11.72 -3.53
CA ALA A 23 -4.76 11.09 -2.93
C ALA A 23 -6.02 11.92 -3.17
N HIS A 24 -5.96 13.22 -2.89
CA HIS A 24 -7.11 14.12 -3.02
C HIS A 24 -7.63 14.26 -4.46
N SER A 25 -6.81 13.96 -5.48
CA SER A 25 -7.28 13.87 -6.88
C SER A 25 -8.29 12.73 -7.10
N PHE A 26 -8.35 11.74 -6.20
CA PHE A 26 -9.28 10.61 -6.19
C PHE A 26 -10.34 10.73 -5.07
N LYS A 27 -10.70 11.95 -4.66
CA LYS A 27 -11.58 12.28 -3.52
C LYS A 27 -12.88 11.47 -3.34
N ASP A 28 -13.41 10.87 -4.40
CA ASP A 28 -14.66 10.09 -4.37
C ASP A 28 -14.41 8.57 -4.23
N LYS A 29 -13.17 8.18 -3.91
CA LYS A 29 -12.75 6.78 -3.75
C LYS A 29 -12.27 6.51 -2.32
N VAL A 30 -12.24 5.23 -1.96
CA VAL A 30 -11.59 4.72 -0.76
C VAL A 30 -10.33 3.98 -1.17
N GLY A 31 -9.25 4.11 -0.41
CA GLY A 31 -8.06 3.33 -0.67
C GLY A 31 -6.84 3.74 0.14
N ILE A 32 -5.69 3.27 -0.33
CA ILE A 32 -4.38 3.46 0.26
C ILE A 32 -3.43 4.06 -0.77
N VAL A 33 -2.56 4.94 -0.30
CA VAL A 33 -1.52 5.55 -1.12
C VAL A 33 -0.16 5.15 -0.58
N ASN A 34 0.68 4.64 -1.48
CA ASN A 34 2.00 4.11 -1.18
C ASN A 34 3.08 4.79 -2.02
N ALA A 35 4.27 4.93 -1.44
CA ALA A 35 5.47 5.34 -2.14
C ALA A 35 6.68 4.52 -1.69
N ARG A 36 7.64 4.37 -2.59
CA ARG A 36 8.94 3.80 -2.27
C ARG A 36 9.76 4.83 -1.50
N TYR A 37 10.35 4.41 -0.39
CA TYR A 37 11.30 5.21 0.38
C TYR A 37 12.58 4.40 0.64
N GLY A 38 13.47 4.41 -0.35
CA GLY A 38 14.64 3.52 -0.35
C GLY A 38 14.21 2.06 -0.36
N LYS A 39 14.58 1.30 0.68
CA LYS A 39 14.15 -0.10 0.89
C LYS A 39 12.81 -0.24 1.62
N ARG A 40 12.26 0.86 2.14
CA ARG A 40 10.99 0.91 2.86
C ARG A 40 9.87 1.30 1.91
N MET A 41 8.65 1.07 2.35
CA MET A 41 7.45 1.64 1.73
C MET A 41 6.82 2.65 2.70
N VAL A 42 6.53 3.85 2.23
CA VAL A 42 5.69 4.81 2.96
C VAL A 42 4.26 4.58 2.51
N SER A 43 3.34 4.45 3.46
CA SER A 43 1.95 4.10 3.19
C SER A 43 1.00 4.88 4.09
N SER A 44 -0.18 5.26 3.59
CA SER A 44 -1.30 5.60 4.47
C SER A 44 -1.71 4.36 5.27
N ALA A 45 -1.69 4.44 6.60
CA ALA A 45 -1.78 3.27 7.47
C ALA A 45 -3.04 2.42 7.27
N VAL A 46 -4.18 3.03 6.92
CA VAL A 46 -5.47 2.36 6.79
C VAL A 46 -6.20 2.84 5.53
N PRO A 47 -7.07 2.01 4.92
CA PRO A 47 -7.94 2.46 3.85
C PRO A 47 -8.87 3.57 4.33
N LEU A 48 -8.90 4.69 3.61
CA LEU A 48 -9.76 5.83 3.94
C LEU A 48 -10.36 6.41 2.68
N ASN A 49 -11.41 7.20 2.85
CA ASN A 49 -11.82 8.10 1.79
C ASN A 49 -10.62 8.98 1.42
N MET A 50 -10.30 9.03 0.13
CA MET A 50 -9.10 9.69 -0.35
C MET A 50 -9.03 11.17 0.02
N LYS A 51 -10.17 11.86 0.17
CA LYS A 51 -10.23 13.26 0.64
C LYS A 51 -9.81 13.44 2.10
N GLU A 52 -9.83 12.38 2.90
CA GLU A 52 -9.54 12.38 4.34
C GLU A 52 -8.08 12.01 4.64
N ILE A 53 -7.32 11.57 3.64
CA ILE A 53 -5.89 11.30 3.80
C ILE A 53 -5.17 12.60 4.19
N SER A 54 -4.42 12.52 5.28
CA SER A 54 -3.61 13.60 5.82
C SER A 54 -2.21 13.11 6.17
N LYS A 55 -1.27 14.05 6.35
CA LYS A 55 0.15 13.74 6.58
C LYS A 55 0.40 12.85 7.80
N ASP A 56 -0.46 12.95 8.81
CA ASP A 56 -0.31 12.24 10.08
C ASP A 56 -0.73 10.77 10.01
N LEU A 57 -1.32 10.36 8.88
CA LEU A 57 -1.77 8.99 8.62
C LEU A 57 -0.70 8.10 7.99
N PHE A 58 0.46 8.66 7.64
CA PHE A 58 1.52 7.92 6.97
C PHE A 58 2.42 7.16 7.95
N VAL A 59 2.78 5.94 7.56
CA VAL A 59 3.68 5.03 8.26
C VAL A 59 4.72 4.50 7.30
N GLU A 60 5.86 4.05 7.82
CA GLU A 60 6.91 3.40 7.04
C GLU A 60 6.89 1.91 7.33
N ILE A 61 6.62 1.11 6.30
CA ILE A 61 6.77 -0.34 6.34
C ILE A 61 8.22 -0.68 6.02
N VAL A 62 8.89 -1.25 7.01
CA VAL A 62 10.32 -1.57 6.95
C VAL A 62 10.54 -2.92 6.29
N ASP A 63 9.75 -3.92 6.69
CA ASP A 63 9.82 -5.27 6.16
C ASP A 63 8.51 -6.02 6.39
N TYR A 64 8.28 -7.06 5.58
CA TYR A 64 7.20 -8.02 5.79
C TYR A 64 7.71 -9.44 5.62
N ASP A 65 7.76 -10.16 6.73
CA ASP A 65 8.11 -11.58 6.78
C ASP A 65 6.87 -12.42 6.42
N ILE A 66 6.78 -12.80 5.14
CA ILE A 66 5.66 -13.58 4.59
C ILE A 66 5.49 -14.93 5.31
N PRO A 67 6.55 -15.77 5.48
CA PRO A 67 6.41 -17.04 6.22
C PRO A 67 5.84 -16.89 7.62
N ASN A 68 6.26 -15.87 8.38
CA ASN A 68 5.80 -15.67 9.76
C ASN A 68 4.63 -14.69 9.87
N ASN A 69 4.07 -14.23 8.74
CA ASN A 69 2.97 -13.26 8.68
C ASN A 69 3.19 -12.05 9.63
N THR A 70 4.41 -11.50 9.61
CA THR A 70 4.86 -10.45 10.54
C THR A 70 5.32 -9.21 9.78
N MET A 71 4.69 -8.07 10.03
CA MET A 71 5.04 -6.77 9.46
C MET A 71 5.80 -5.91 10.46
N LEU A 72 6.91 -5.33 10.02
CA LEU A 72 7.71 -4.38 10.79
C LEU A 72 7.44 -2.95 10.29
N TYR A 73 7.10 -2.03 11.18
CA TYR A 73 6.79 -0.66 10.78
C TYR A 73 7.31 0.42 11.75
N ILE A 74 7.45 1.64 11.24
CA ILE A 74 7.69 2.87 11.99
C ILE A 74 6.48 3.78 11.79
N GLY A 75 5.87 4.26 12.88
CA GLY A 75 4.66 5.06 12.75
C GLY A 75 3.86 5.22 14.03
N LYS A 76 3.04 6.26 14.07
CA LYS A 76 2.08 6.51 15.17
C LYS A 76 0.87 5.58 15.12
N ILE A 77 0.45 5.19 13.92
CA ILE A 77 -0.76 4.39 13.66
C ILE A 77 -0.34 2.98 13.27
N GLU A 78 -1.05 1.96 13.73
CA GLU A 78 -0.85 0.59 13.28
C GLU A 78 -1.37 0.40 11.86
N PRO A 79 -0.55 -0.11 10.91
CA PRO A 79 -1.00 -0.33 9.54
C PRO A 79 -1.98 -1.50 9.41
N HIS A 80 -2.98 -1.32 8.54
CA HIS A 80 -3.95 -2.33 8.15
C HIS A 80 -3.28 -3.48 7.39
N GLU A 81 -3.86 -4.68 7.47
CA GLU A 81 -3.28 -5.88 6.85
C GLU A 81 -3.14 -5.84 5.33
N ILE A 82 -4.01 -5.10 4.66
CA ILE A 82 -3.92 -4.86 3.22
C ILE A 82 -2.60 -4.17 2.81
N VAL A 83 -1.97 -3.42 3.72
CA VAL A 83 -0.67 -2.76 3.46
C VAL A 83 0.44 -3.80 3.26
N ALA A 84 0.30 -5.01 3.81
CA ALA A 84 1.26 -6.08 3.55
C ALA A 84 1.22 -6.54 2.08
N LEU A 85 0.03 -6.59 1.47
CA LEU A 85 -0.10 -6.87 0.03
C LEU A 85 0.59 -5.78 -0.79
N ASP A 86 0.37 -4.52 -0.43
CA ASP A 86 0.99 -3.39 -1.11
C ASP A 86 2.52 -3.44 -1.02
N TRP A 87 3.06 -3.83 0.13
CA TRP A 87 4.49 -4.02 0.33
C TRP A 87 5.03 -5.12 -0.57
N ILE A 88 4.36 -6.27 -0.68
CA ILE A 88 4.77 -7.39 -1.55
C ILE A 88 4.85 -6.92 -3.01
N VAL A 89 3.81 -6.22 -3.49
CA VAL A 89 3.77 -5.72 -4.86
C VAL A 89 4.93 -4.77 -5.12
N MET A 90 5.14 -3.78 -4.24
CA MET A 90 6.25 -2.83 -4.38
C MET A 90 7.62 -3.50 -4.19
N ARG A 91 7.72 -4.59 -3.45
CA ARG A 91 8.97 -5.34 -3.31
C ARG A 91 9.28 -6.14 -4.58
N ALA A 92 8.27 -6.72 -5.22
CA ALA A 92 8.40 -7.48 -6.46
C ALA A 92 8.62 -6.58 -7.69
N ARG A 93 8.11 -5.35 -7.66
CA ARG A 93 8.17 -4.38 -8.76
C ARG A 93 9.10 -3.20 -8.42
N GLU A 94 10.40 -3.38 -8.65
CA GLU A 94 11.40 -2.33 -8.39
C GLU A 94 11.22 -1.10 -9.28
N ASP A 95 10.54 -1.24 -10.42
CA ASP A 95 10.19 -0.16 -11.35
C ASP A 95 9.05 0.73 -10.84
N VAL A 96 8.28 0.27 -9.85
CA VAL A 96 7.16 1.03 -9.27
C VAL A 96 7.64 1.85 -8.08
N ASN A 97 7.45 3.18 -8.17
CA ASN A 97 7.77 4.14 -7.10
C ASN A 97 6.54 4.64 -6.33
N PHE A 98 5.37 4.60 -6.95
CA PHE A 98 4.11 5.07 -6.38
C PHE A 98 3.01 4.09 -6.74
N MET A 99 2.10 3.86 -5.80
CA MET A 99 0.96 2.99 -6.01
C MET A 99 -0.24 3.52 -5.25
N ILE A 100 -1.39 3.51 -5.92
CA ILE A 100 -2.68 3.77 -5.28
C ILE A 100 -3.48 2.49 -5.36
N HIS A 101 -3.81 1.95 -4.20
CA HIS A 101 -4.68 0.79 -4.08
C HIS A 101 -6.08 1.31 -3.79
N LEU A 102 -6.95 1.30 -4.80
CA LEU A 102 -8.36 1.66 -4.63
C LEU A 102 -9.14 0.45 -4.13
N VAL A 103 -9.70 0.57 -2.93
CA VAL A 103 -10.57 -0.46 -2.37
C VAL A 103 -11.97 -0.17 -2.88
N LYS A 104 -12.56 -1.12 -3.61
CA LYS A 104 -13.98 -1.04 -3.96
C LYS A 104 -14.74 -0.98 -2.63
N GLU A 105 -15.78 -0.16 -2.50
CA GLU A 105 -16.72 -0.30 -1.38
C GLU A 105 -17.35 -1.69 -1.49
N ILE A 106 -16.69 -2.69 -0.90
CA ILE A 106 -17.18 -4.05 -0.82
C ILE A 106 -18.18 -4.01 0.33
N SER A 107 -19.44 -3.92 -0.03
CA SER A 107 -20.50 -4.49 0.79
C SER A 107 -20.21 -5.99 0.95
N ILE A 108 -19.46 -6.32 2.01
CA ILE A 108 -19.30 -7.63 2.65
C ILE A 108 -18.74 -8.76 1.77
N SER A 109 -17.61 -9.31 2.26
CA SER A 109 -17.01 -10.62 1.98
C SER A 109 -16.51 -10.91 0.55
N ILE A 110 -15.22 -10.67 0.32
CA ILE A 110 -14.43 -11.45 -0.64
C ILE A 110 -13.09 -11.80 0.04
N ASP A 111 -12.65 -13.05 -0.11
CA ASP A 111 -11.38 -13.57 0.41
C ASP A 111 -10.19 -12.82 -0.23
N PRO A 112 -9.31 -12.19 0.56
CA PRO A 112 -8.14 -11.46 0.05
C PRO A 112 -7.23 -12.28 -0.87
N PHE A 113 -7.22 -13.61 -0.73
CA PHE A 113 -6.41 -14.48 -1.57
C PHE A 113 -6.96 -14.61 -3.00
N GLU A 114 -8.29 -14.62 -3.16
CA GLU A 114 -8.91 -14.66 -4.49
C GLU A 114 -8.77 -13.33 -5.23
N GLU A 115 -8.84 -12.20 -4.51
CA GLU A 115 -8.57 -10.88 -5.09
C GLU A 115 -7.12 -10.74 -5.57
N ALA A 116 -6.15 -11.19 -4.75
CA ALA A 116 -4.74 -11.20 -5.15
C ALA A 116 -4.49 -12.06 -6.40
N LYS A 117 -5.18 -13.20 -6.52
CA LYS A 117 -5.07 -14.09 -7.67
C LYS A 117 -5.64 -13.47 -8.95
N GLU A 118 -6.76 -12.77 -8.86
CA GLU A 118 -7.37 -12.06 -9.98
C GLU A 118 -6.46 -10.93 -10.50
N VAL A 119 -5.92 -10.11 -9.59
CA VAL A 119 -4.97 -9.04 -9.92
C VAL A 119 -3.68 -9.58 -10.55
N LEU A 120 -3.13 -10.68 -10.03
CA LEU A 120 -1.95 -11.31 -10.63
C LEU A 120 -2.25 -11.93 -12.01
N GLY A 121 -3.49 -12.39 -12.23
CA GLY A 121 -3.93 -12.93 -13.51
C GLY A 121 -4.00 -11.86 -14.61
N SER A 122 -4.53 -10.67 -14.30
CA SER A 122 -4.66 -9.57 -15.26
C SER A 122 -3.29 -8.99 -15.67
N ILE A 123 -2.33 -8.94 -14.74
CA ILE A 123 -0.96 -8.48 -15.03
C ILE A 123 -0.24 -9.43 -16.02
N LYS A 124 -0.53 -10.73 -16.00
CA LYS A 124 0.06 -11.69 -16.95
C LYS A 124 -0.50 -11.55 -18.37
N SER A 125 -1.75 -11.09 -18.53
CA SER A 125 -2.38 -10.94 -19.85
C SER A 125 -1.88 -9.73 -20.64
N GLU A 126 -1.27 -8.73 -19.99
CA GLU A 126 -0.74 -7.54 -20.69
C GLU A 126 0.67 -7.72 -21.27
N GLY A 127 1.30 -8.88 -21.06
CA GLY A 127 2.69 -9.16 -21.46
C GLY A 127 2.92 -9.81 -22.83
N LEU A 128 1.90 -9.98 -23.69
CA LEU A 128 2.04 -10.73 -24.95
C LEU A 128 1.31 -10.05 -26.12
N PHE A 129 1.82 -8.91 -26.58
CA PHE A 129 1.64 -8.45 -27.96
C PHE A 129 2.88 -7.69 -28.44
N TYR A 130 3.98 -8.41 -28.62
CA TYR A 130 4.96 -8.11 -29.67
C TYR A 130 5.29 -9.44 -30.33
N GLU A 131 4.68 -9.69 -31.48
CA GLU A 131 5.22 -10.61 -32.48
C GLU A 131 5.47 -9.80 -33.75
N ASP A 132 6.65 -10.05 -34.32
CA ASP A 132 7.20 -9.47 -35.56
C ASP A 132 6.30 -9.72 -36.80
#